data_AF-A0A835LCN6-F1
#
_entry.id   AF-A0A835LCN6-F1
#
_cell.length_a   1.000
_cell.length_b   1.000
_cell.length_c   1.000
_cell.angle_alpha   90.00
_cell.angle_beta   90.00
_cell.angle_gamma   90.00
#
_symmetry.space_group_name_H-M   'P 1'
#
loop_
_entity.id
_entity.type
_entity.pdbx_description
1 polymer ?
#
loop_
_entity_poly.entity_id
_entity_poly.type
_entity_poly.pdbx_seq_one_letter_code
_entity_poly.pdbx_strand_id
1 'polypeptide(L)'
;MVEFLDFATVGIECSTAVISDNVGDNVGDITRMGSDLFGSYVEASYATLVVASIFSYGFNHQFTVMMYSLLISSMGIIKFVKNWGLFFCVAIGLWVTSVIGFMIEYSTSNAYIPVLDVANSCRTGAATNIILALALGYKAVIIPIFTIADVVGKSHLIRERTYTLDATGITTDLLL
;
A
#
# COMPACT_ATOMS: atom_id res chain seq x y z
N MET A 1 -25.85 -48.43 3.77
CA MET A 1 -26.32 -47.02 3.68
C MET A 1 -25.28 -46.21 4.47
N VAL A 2 -24.05 -46.06 3.94
CA VAL A 2 -23.63 -45.03 2.97
C VAL A 2 -23.83 -43.67 3.67
N GLU A 3 -22.87 -42.98 4.29
CA GLU A 3 -21.54 -42.52 3.83
C GLU A 3 -20.61 -42.22 5.05
N PHE A 4 -19.77 -43.17 5.49
CA PHE A 4 -18.66 -42.83 6.42
C PHE A 4 -17.34 -43.47 6.01
N LEU A 5 -17.32 -44.04 4.79
CA LEU A 5 -16.24 -44.87 4.27
C LEU A 5 -15.89 -44.42 2.84
N ASP A 6 -15.64 -43.12 2.64
CA ASP A 6 -15.11 -42.63 1.35
C ASP A 6 -14.21 -41.38 1.46
N PHE A 7 -13.43 -41.28 2.53
CA PHE A 7 -12.20 -40.45 2.50
C PHE A 7 -10.92 -41.28 2.52
N ALA A 8 -11.01 -42.59 2.84
CA ALA A 8 -9.84 -43.47 2.93
C ALA A 8 -9.55 -44.26 1.63
N THR A 9 -10.48 -44.29 0.67
CA THR A 9 -10.40 -45.12 -0.55
C THR A 9 -9.97 -44.35 -1.80
N VAL A 10 -10.02 -43.00 -1.77
CA VAL A 10 -9.33 -42.17 -2.76
C VAL A 10 -7.89 -42.06 -2.27
N GLY A 11 -6.96 -42.69 -2.98
CA GLY A 11 -5.53 -42.76 -2.65
C GLY A 11 -4.84 -41.39 -2.61
N ILE A 12 -5.16 -40.59 -1.59
CA ILE A 12 -4.44 -39.38 -1.23
C ILE A 12 -3.81 -39.68 0.12
N GLU A 13 -2.49 -39.89 0.13
CA GLU A 13 -1.66 -39.68 1.32
C GLU A 13 -1.64 -38.18 1.67
N CYS A 14 -2.81 -37.58 1.83
CA CYS A 14 -2.94 -36.21 2.29
C CYS A 14 -2.70 -36.27 3.79
N SER A 15 -1.50 -35.89 4.22
CA SER A 15 -1.29 -35.53 5.62
C SER A 15 -2.40 -34.57 6.02
N THR A 16 -3.04 -34.77 7.18
CA THR A 16 -4.06 -33.84 7.71
C THR A 16 -3.58 -32.39 7.72
N ALA A 17 -2.26 -32.18 7.68
CA ALA A 17 -1.61 -30.90 7.47
C ALA A 17 -1.99 -30.18 6.16
N VAL A 18 -2.14 -30.84 5.01
CA VAL A 18 -2.40 -30.16 3.72
C VAL A 18 -3.81 -29.58 3.65
N ILE A 19 -4.79 -30.27 4.25
CA ILE A 19 -6.16 -29.73 4.38
C ILE A 19 -6.14 -28.52 5.32
N SER A 20 -5.40 -28.60 6.42
CA SER A 20 -5.23 -27.49 7.35
C SER A 20 -4.49 -26.31 6.73
N ASP A 21 -3.55 -26.55 5.83
CA ASP A 21 -2.76 -25.53 5.11
C ASP A 21 -3.65 -24.76 4.15
N ASN A 22 -4.39 -25.45 3.27
CA ASN A 22 -5.33 -24.80 2.35
C ASN A 22 -6.44 -24.02 3.08
N VAL A 23 -6.94 -24.53 4.21
CA VAL A 23 -7.88 -23.77 5.06
C VAL A 23 -7.18 -22.57 5.70
N GLY A 24 -5.92 -22.76 6.11
CA GLY A 24 -5.04 -21.72 6.64
C GLY A 24 -4.78 -20.58 5.64
N ASP A 25 -4.53 -20.86 4.37
CA ASP A 25 -4.32 -19.83 3.34
C ASP A 25 -5.58 -19.00 3.11
N ASN A 26 -6.75 -19.63 3.14
CA ASN A 26 -8.02 -18.91 2.97
C ASN A 26 -8.40 -18.09 4.23
N VAL A 27 -8.21 -18.63 5.43
CA VAL A 27 -8.55 -17.96 6.70
C VAL A 27 -7.48 -16.96 7.13
N GLY A 28 -6.21 -17.26 6.84
CA GLY A 28 -5.06 -16.42 7.09
C GLY A 28 -4.94 -15.39 5.99
N ASP A 29 -4.37 -15.75 4.85
CA ASP A 29 -3.93 -14.78 3.85
C ASP A 29 -5.07 -13.94 3.29
N ILE A 30 -6.17 -14.55 2.85
CA ILE A 30 -7.28 -13.80 2.23
C ILE A 30 -8.01 -12.94 3.27
N THR A 31 -8.41 -13.54 4.39
CA THR A 31 -9.19 -12.82 5.40
C THR A 31 -8.36 -11.73 6.07
N ARG A 32 -7.09 -12.02 6.39
CA ARG A 32 -6.18 -11.06 7.01
C ARG A 32 -5.82 -9.94 6.05
N MET A 33 -5.43 -10.25 4.81
CA MET A 33 -5.09 -9.22 3.82
C MET A 33 -6.27 -8.29 3.54
N GLY A 34 -7.50 -8.83 3.47
CA GLY A 34 -8.71 -8.03 3.35
C GLY A 34 -8.93 -7.08 4.53
N SER A 35 -8.73 -7.56 5.76
CA SER A 35 -8.88 -6.74 6.98
C SER A 35 -7.81 -5.64 7.10
N ASP A 36 -6.55 -5.94 6.76
CA ASP A 36 -5.45 -4.98 6.81
C ASP A 36 -5.62 -3.87 5.76
N LEU A 37 -6.09 -4.23 4.55
CA LEU A 37 -6.35 -3.26 3.49
C LEU A 37 -7.56 -2.37 3.80
N PHE A 38 -8.65 -2.95 4.32
CA PHE A 38 -9.82 -2.17 4.74
C PHE A 38 -9.49 -1.22 5.89
N GLY A 39 -8.74 -1.68 6.89
CA GLY A 39 -8.28 -0.83 8.00
C GLY A 39 -7.46 0.37 7.50
N SER A 40 -6.47 0.12 6.64
CA SER A 40 -5.63 1.18 6.05
C SER A 40 -6.44 2.19 5.22
N TYR A 41 -7.45 1.73 4.48
CA TYR A 41 -8.33 2.60 3.69
C TYR A 41 -9.20 3.52 4.57
N VAL A 42 -9.79 2.98 5.64
CA VAL A 42 -10.63 3.74 6.59
C VAL A 42 -9.78 4.76 7.36
N GLU A 43 -8.58 4.37 7.82
CA GLU A 43 -7.67 5.25 8.54
C GLU A 43 -7.23 6.45 7.68
N ALA A 44 -6.85 6.21 6.42
CA ALA A 44 -6.47 7.28 5.49
C ALA A 44 -7.63 8.25 5.20
N SER A 45 -8.85 7.72 5.02
CA SER A 45 -10.05 8.53 4.76
C SER A 45 -10.44 9.38 5.98
N TYR A 46 -10.35 8.83 7.19
CA TYR A 46 -10.65 9.57 8.41
C TYR A 46 -9.60 10.63 8.72
N ALA A 47 -8.31 10.34 8.52
CA ALA A 47 -7.22 11.28 8.75
C ALA A 47 -7.37 12.55 7.90
N THR A 48 -7.72 12.43 6.63
CA THR A 48 -7.94 13.58 5.74
C THR A 48 -9.16 14.41 6.15
N LEU A 49 -10.24 13.76 6.59
CA LEU A 49 -11.46 14.43 7.05
C LEU A 49 -11.20 15.24 8.32
N VAL A 50 -10.49 14.65 9.29
CA VAL A 50 -10.11 15.34 10.54
C VAL A 50 -9.19 16.53 10.25
N VAL A 51 -8.23 16.40 9.34
CA VAL A 51 -7.38 17.54 8.95
C VAL A 51 -8.20 18.61 8.23
N ALA A 52 -9.09 18.24 7.31
CA ALA A 52 -9.92 19.19 6.57
C ALA A 52 -10.90 19.97 7.46
N SER A 53 -11.39 19.37 8.56
CA SER A 53 -12.32 20.02 9.48
C SER A 53 -11.66 21.09 10.36
N ILE A 54 -10.37 20.95 10.67
CA ILE A 54 -9.61 21.91 11.50
C ILE A 54 -9.10 23.10 10.66
N PHE A 55 -8.87 22.91 9.36
CA PHE A 55 -8.42 23.96 8.45
C PHE A 55 -9.56 24.89 7.97
N SER A 56 -9.21 26.01 7.30
CA SER A 56 -10.13 27.07 6.83
C SER A 56 -11.38 26.56 6.07
N TYR A 57 -11.30 25.38 5.43
CA TYR A 57 -12.41 24.74 4.75
C TYR A 57 -13.56 24.31 5.68
N GLY A 58 -13.28 23.99 6.94
CA GLY A 58 -14.29 23.65 7.95
C GLY A 58 -15.12 24.86 8.41
N PHE A 59 -14.47 26.03 8.57
CA PHE A 59 -15.12 27.26 9.02
C PHE A 59 -16.03 27.90 7.95
N ASN A 60 -15.72 27.71 6.67
CA ASN A 60 -16.53 28.22 5.55
C ASN A 60 -17.68 27.27 5.14
N HIS A 61 -17.93 26.20 5.90
CA HIS A 61 -18.97 25.18 5.63
C HIS A 61 -18.99 24.65 4.17
N GLN A 62 -17.83 24.55 3.53
CA GLN A 62 -17.72 24.04 2.16
C GLN A 62 -17.73 22.50 2.15
N PHE A 63 -18.95 21.93 2.17
CA PHE A 63 -19.18 20.48 2.24
C PHE A 63 -18.46 19.68 1.14
N THR A 64 -18.34 20.23 -0.07
CA THR A 64 -17.69 19.58 -1.22
C THR A 64 -16.21 19.31 -1.01
N VAL A 65 -15.47 20.21 -0.34
CA VAL A 65 -14.02 20.06 -0.11
C VAL A 65 -13.76 19.17 1.10
N MET A 66 -14.65 19.19 2.11
CA MET A 66 -14.55 18.31 3.27
C MET A 66 -14.75 16.82 2.88
N MET A 67 -15.65 16.55 1.93
CA MET A 67 -15.90 15.20 1.42
C MET A 67 -14.95 14.77 0.29
N TYR A 68 -13.90 15.55 0.04
CA TYR A 68 -13.03 15.35 -1.12
C TYR A 68 -12.36 13.97 -1.17
N SER A 69 -11.90 13.46 -0.02
CA SER A 69 -11.28 12.12 0.07
C SER A 69 -12.24 11.00 -0.32
N LEU A 70 -13.51 11.08 0.10
CA LEU A 70 -14.55 10.10 -0.22
C LEU A 70 -14.95 10.17 -1.70
N LEU A 71 -14.98 11.39 -2.27
CA LEU A 71 -15.29 11.61 -3.68
C LEU A 71 -14.18 11.10 -4.61
N ILE A 72 -12.91 11.21 -4.21
CA ILE A 72 -11.79 10.59 -4.95
C ILE A 72 -11.92 9.08 -4.91
N SER A 73 -12.25 8.50 -3.75
CA SER A 73 -12.37 7.05 -3.65
C SER A 73 -13.56 6.48 -4.45
N SER A 74 -14.64 7.25 -4.66
CA SER A 74 -15.82 6.76 -5.37
C SER A 74 -15.75 6.91 -6.90
N MET A 75 -15.08 7.94 -7.41
CA MET A 75 -15.00 8.24 -8.85
C MET A 75 -13.58 8.02 -9.43
N GLY A 76 -12.59 7.69 -8.61
CA GLY A 76 -11.19 7.63 -9.02
C GLY A 76 -10.65 9.00 -9.45
N ILE A 77 -9.58 9.00 -10.27
CA ILE A 77 -8.84 10.19 -10.73
C ILE A 77 -9.69 11.08 -11.68
N ILE A 78 -10.90 10.68 -12.04
CA ILE A 78 -11.70 11.26 -13.14
C ILE A 78 -12.33 12.63 -12.79
N LYS A 79 -12.13 13.15 -11.57
CA LYS A 79 -12.49 14.54 -11.25
C LYS A 79 -11.56 15.49 -12.01
N PHE A 80 -12.12 16.33 -12.89
CA PHE A 80 -11.36 17.38 -13.58
C PHE A 80 -10.89 18.42 -12.55
N VAL A 81 -9.63 18.26 -12.10
CA VAL A 81 -9.02 19.15 -11.12
C VAL A 81 -8.53 20.40 -11.84
N LYS A 82 -9.17 21.55 -11.56
CA LYS A 82 -8.74 22.89 -12.03
C LYS A 82 -7.39 23.31 -11.40
N ASN A 83 -7.05 22.72 -10.24
CA ASN A 83 -5.84 23.02 -9.46
C ASN A 83 -4.67 22.07 -9.76
N TRP A 84 -3.72 22.53 -10.57
CA TRP A 84 -2.51 21.79 -10.93
C TRP A 84 -1.74 21.22 -9.73
N GLY A 85 -1.70 21.91 -8.58
CA GLY A 85 -1.01 21.44 -7.38
C GLY A 85 -1.56 20.14 -6.81
N LEU A 86 -2.89 19.97 -6.83
CA LEU A 86 -3.52 18.78 -6.28
C LEU A 86 -3.40 17.58 -7.22
N PHE A 87 -3.39 17.83 -8.54
CA PHE A 87 -3.08 16.82 -9.54
C PHE A 87 -1.66 16.24 -9.34
N PHE A 88 -0.65 17.10 -9.14
CA PHE A 88 0.72 16.63 -8.87
C PHE A 88 0.84 15.85 -7.56
N CYS A 89 0.08 16.21 -6.52
CA CYS A 89 0.06 15.46 -5.25
C CYS A 89 -0.41 14.01 -5.44
N VAL A 90 -1.53 13.82 -6.15
CA VAL A 90 -2.08 12.47 -6.42
C VAL A 90 -1.16 11.70 -7.37
N ALA A 91 -0.61 12.36 -8.39
CA ALA A 91 0.31 11.75 -9.34
C ALA A 91 1.60 11.25 -8.67
N ILE A 92 2.20 12.02 -7.76
CA ILE A 92 3.39 11.62 -6.98
C ILE A 92 3.06 10.42 -6.09
N GLY A 93 1.90 10.44 -5.43
CA GLY A 93 1.43 9.32 -4.61
C GLY A 93 1.34 8.02 -5.43
N LEU A 94 0.69 8.05 -6.59
CA LEU A 94 0.59 6.89 -7.50
C LEU A 94 1.95 6.41 -7.99
N TRP A 95 2.84 7.34 -8.34
CA TRP A 95 4.19 7.02 -8.79
C TRP A 95 4.96 6.24 -7.73
N VAL A 96 4.85 6.64 -6.47
CA VAL A 96 5.56 6.03 -5.35
C VAL A 96 5.05 4.63 -5.05
N THR A 97 3.74 4.43 -5.02
CA THR A 97 3.15 3.10 -4.80
C THR A 97 3.55 2.14 -5.92
N SER A 98 3.64 2.63 -7.16
CA SER A 98 4.13 1.84 -8.31
C SER A 98 5.61 1.46 -8.16
N VAL A 99 6.47 2.40 -7.75
CA VAL A 99 7.90 2.13 -7.50
C VAL A 99 8.08 1.12 -6.37
N ILE A 100 7.35 1.25 -5.26
CA ILE A 100 7.41 0.31 -4.13
C ILE A 100 6.98 -1.09 -4.58
N GLY A 101 5.90 -1.20 -5.36
CA GLY A 101 5.44 -2.48 -5.92
C GLY A 101 6.54 -3.17 -6.76
N PHE A 102 7.21 -2.42 -7.63
CA PHE A 102 8.31 -2.94 -8.43
C PHE A 102 9.50 -3.40 -7.58
N MET A 103 9.82 -2.69 -6.50
CA MET A 103 10.91 -3.08 -5.58
C MET A 103 10.58 -4.34 -4.77
N ILE A 104 9.31 -4.51 -4.37
CA ILE A 104 8.83 -5.72 -3.70
C ILE A 104 8.92 -6.90 -4.67
N GLU A 105 8.51 -6.72 -5.92
CA GLU A 105 8.62 -7.74 -6.96
C GLU A 105 10.08 -8.16 -7.20
N TYR A 106 11.00 -7.20 -7.30
CA TYR A 106 12.43 -7.47 -7.44
C TYR A 106 12.99 -8.32 -6.28
N SER A 107 12.51 -8.09 -5.05
CA SER A 107 13.03 -8.75 -3.85
C SER A 107 12.38 -10.10 -3.56
N THR A 108 11.19 -10.37 -4.12
CA THR A 108 10.38 -11.56 -3.79
C THR A 108 10.21 -12.52 -4.98
N SER A 109 10.37 -12.06 -6.22
CA SER A 109 10.21 -12.91 -7.40
C SER A 109 11.43 -13.82 -7.62
N ASN A 110 11.17 -15.08 -7.98
CA ASN A 110 12.17 -16.12 -8.25
C ASN A 110 12.93 -15.92 -9.58
N ALA A 111 12.52 -14.94 -10.39
CA ALA A 111 13.20 -14.58 -11.63
C ALA A 111 14.43 -13.70 -11.41
N TYR A 112 14.56 -13.09 -10.21
CA TYR A 112 15.65 -12.17 -9.91
C TYR A 112 16.74 -12.81 -9.04
N ILE A 113 17.94 -12.26 -9.17
CA ILE A 113 19.16 -12.63 -8.42
C ILE A 113 18.95 -12.72 -6.89
N PRO A 114 18.29 -11.77 -6.19
CA PRO A 114 18.17 -11.83 -4.72
C PRO A 114 17.52 -13.12 -4.18
N VAL A 115 16.45 -13.60 -4.81
CA VAL A 115 15.76 -14.83 -4.37
C VAL A 115 16.53 -16.07 -4.82
N LEU A 116 17.21 -16.00 -5.97
CA LEU A 116 18.04 -17.08 -6.48
C LEU A 116 19.25 -17.35 -5.56
N ASP A 117 19.87 -16.31 -5.01
CA ASP A 117 20.98 -16.44 -4.05
C ASP A 117 20.52 -17.15 -2.77
N VAL A 118 19.31 -16.84 -2.29
CA VAL A 118 18.68 -17.53 -1.15
C VAL A 118 18.41 -19.00 -1.51
N ALA A 119 17.81 -19.28 -2.68
CA ALA A 119 17.57 -20.66 -3.12
C ALA A 119 18.86 -21.48 -3.27
N ASN A 120 19.94 -20.87 -3.77
CA ASN A 120 21.25 -21.52 -3.90
C ASN A 120 21.89 -21.81 -2.54
N SER A 121 21.61 -20.98 -1.53
CA SER A 121 22.16 -21.16 -0.19
C SER A 121 21.66 -22.43 0.51
N CYS A 122 20.52 -23.00 0.09
CA CYS A 122 20.02 -24.28 0.55
C CYS A 122 21.03 -25.44 0.38
N ARG A 123 22.00 -25.32 -0.54
CA ARG A 123 23.08 -26.31 -0.69
C ARG A 123 24.04 -26.37 0.48
N THR A 124 24.16 -25.28 1.24
CA THR A 124 25.09 -25.14 2.37
C THR A 124 24.46 -25.48 3.73
N GLY A 125 23.15 -25.72 3.77
CA GLY A 125 22.40 -26.11 4.96
C GLY A 125 21.20 -25.20 5.26
N ALA A 126 20.35 -25.61 6.20
CA ALA A 126 19.17 -24.83 6.59
C ALA A 126 19.52 -23.53 7.33
N ALA A 127 20.59 -23.55 8.12
CA ALA A 127 21.01 -22.39 8.91
C ALA A 127 21.45 -21.20 8.04
N THR A 128 22.23 -21.47 6.99
CA THR A 128 22.70 -20.45 6.04
C THR A 128 21.56 -19.87 5.22
N ASN A 129 20.59 -20.69 4.84
CA ASN A 129 19.38 -20.23 4.14
C ASN A 129 18.57 -19.23 4.98
N ILE A 130 18.36 -19.52 6.27
CA ILE A 130 17.62 -18.62 7.17
C ILE A 130 18.37 -17.30 7.34
N ILE A 131 19.69 -17.34 7.54
CA ILE A 131 20.51 -16.12 7.72
C ILE A 131 20.47 -15.24 6.47
N LEU A 132 20.60 -15.82 5.28
CA LEU A 132 20.55 -15.08 4.02
C LEU A 132 19.15 -14.53 3.71
N ALA A 133 18.09 -15.27 4.02
CA ALA A 133 16.72 -14.78 3.88
C ALA A 133 16.45 -13.57 4.79
N LEU A 134 16.89 -13.61 6.05
CA LEU A 134 16.83 -12.47 6.97
C LEU A 134 17.65 -11.28 6.48
N ALA A 135 18.88 -11.52 6.01
CA ALA A 135 19.73 -10.47 5.46
C ALA A 135 19.13 -9.82 4.21
N LEU A 136 18.50 -10.61 3.33
CA LEU A 136 17.78 -10.10 2.16
C LEU A 136 16.61 -9.21 2.56
N GLY A 137 15.84 -9.63 3.57
CA GLY A 137 14.76 -8.81 4.14
C GLY A 137 15.24 -7.44 4.62
N TYR A 138 16.33 -7.39 5.39
CA TYR A 138 16.91 -6.11 5.83
C TYR A 138 17.42 -5.25 4.68
N LYS A 139 17.97 -5.85 3.63
CA LYS A 139 18.42 -5.12 2.43
C LYS A 139 17.26 -4.56 1.61
N ALA A 140 16.15 -5.29 1.52
CA ALA A 140 14.97 -4.92 0.71
C ALA A 140 14.27 -3.64 1.23
N VAL A 141 14.37 -3.35 2.53
CA VAL A 141 13.70 -2.18 3.15
C VAL A 141 14.41 -0.85 2.85
N ILE A 142 15.69 -0.88 2.46
CA ILE A 142 16.51 0.33 2.24
C ILE A 142 15.90 1.23 1.15
N ILE A 143 15.55 0.65 0.00
CA ILE A 143 15.04 1.41 -1.16
C ILE A 143 13.65 2.01 -0.87
N PRO A 144 12.65 1.24 -0.35
CA PRO A 144 11.37 1.79 0.07
C PRO A 144 11.49 2.98 1.05
N ILE A 145 12.41 2.92 2.01
CA ILE A 145 12.64 4.03 2.96
C ILE A 145 13.06 5.30 2.22
N PHE A 146 14.02 5.21 1.30
CA PHE A 146 14.46 6.38 0.54
C PHE A 146 13.35 6.95 -0.35
N THR A 147 12.52 6.10 -0.94
CA THR A 147 11.37 6.54 -1.75
C THR A 147 10.35 7.30 -0.89
N ILE A 148 10.04 6.81 0.31
CA ILE A 148 9.13 7.51 1.24
C ILE A 148 9.75 8.84 1.70
N ALA A 149 11.06 8.89 1.96
CA ALA A 149 11.75 10.11 2.36
C ALA A 149 11.71 11.20 1.26
N ASP A 150 11.90 10.83 -0.01
CA ASP A 150 11.80 11.77 -1.14
C ASP A 150 10.38 12.36 -1.27
N VAL A 151 9.35 11.55 -1.03
CA VAL A 151 7.95 12.01 -1.02
C VAL A 151 7.69 13.00 0.10
N VAL A 152 8.11 12.68 1.32
CA VAL A 152 7.90 13.58 2.46
C VAL A 152 8.63 14.90 2.24
N GLY A 153 9.87 14.85 1.71
CA GLY A 153 10.64 16.05 1.34
C GLY A 153 9.95 16.89 0.26
N LYS A 154 9.52 16.28 -0.85
CA LYS A 154 8.80 16.99 -1.92
C LYS A 154 7.45 17.54 -1.46
N SER A 155 6.75 16.80 -0.60
CA SER A 155 5.48 17.24 0.00
C SER A 155 5.68 18.49 0.87
N HIS A 156 6.78 18.56 1.63
CA HIS A 156 7.14 19.74 2.40
C HIS A 156 7.44 20.95 1.50
N LEU A 157 8.18 20.72 0.41
CA LEU A 157 8.54 21.77 -0.55
C LEU A 157 7.33 22.32 -1.32
N ILE A 158 6.39 21.46 -1.70
CA ILE A 158 5.13 21.86 -2.34
C ILE A 158 4.29 22.70 -1.37
N ARG A 159 4.28 22.34 -0.08
CA ARG A 159 3.60 23.13 0.96
C ARG A 159 4.15 24.55 1.06
N GLU A 160 5.47 24.74 1.08
CA GLU A 160 6.09 26.08 1.12
C GLU A 160 5.81 26.90 -0.16
N ARG A 161 5.77 26.25 -1.33
CA ARG A 161 5.36 26.89 -2.60
C ARG A 161 3.89 27.33 -2.61
N THR A 162 2.98 26.56 -2.01
CA THR A 162 1.57 26.95 -1.89
C THR A 162 1.39 28.15 -0.96
N TYR A 163 2.05 28.16 0.22
CA TYR A 163 1.96 29.30 1.15
C TYR A 163 2.54 30.61 0.60
N THR A 164 3.61 30.54 -0.21
CA THR A 164 4.20 31.74 -0.85
C THR A 164 3.34 32.29 -1.98
N LEU A 165 2.59 31.43 -2.69
CA LEU A 165 1.62 31.86 -3.69
C LEU A 165 0.35 32.46 -3.05
N ASP A 166 -0.10 31.90 -1.93
CA ASP A 166 -1.23 32.46 -1.15
C ASP A 166 -0.88 33.82 -0.52
N ALA A 167 0.38 34.06 -0.15
CA ALA A 167 0.85 35.37 0.33
C ALA A 167 0.89 36.45 -0.75
N THR A 168 0.82 36.08 -2.05
CA THR A 168 0.72 37.04 -3.17
C THR A 168 -0.71 37.40 -3.56
N GLY A 169 -1.73 36.81 -2.93
CA GLY A 169 -3.13 37.21 -3.09
C GLY A 169 -3.79 36.89 -4.44
N ILE A 170 -3.17 36.07 -5.30
CA ILE A 170 -3.66 35.78 -6.65
C ILE A 170 -4.52 34.49 -6.69
N THR A 171 -4.52 33.68 -5.63
CA THR A 171 -5.17 32.34 -5.60
C THR A 171 -6.53 32.31 -4.89
N THR A 172 -6.92 33.33 -4.13
CA THR A 172 -8.26 33.40 -3.53
C THR A 172 -9.38 33.55 -4.56
N ASP A 173 -9.05 34.00 -5.78
CA ASP A 173 -10.01 34.15 -6.88
C ASP A 173 -10.25 32.84 -7.69
N LEU A 174 -9.49 31.77 -7.41
CA LEU A 174 -9.56 30.49 -8.14
C LEU A 174 -10.21 29.36 -7.33
N LEU A 175 -10.69 29.66 -6.12
CA LEU A 175 -11.53 28.79 -5.30
C LEU A 175 -13.04 28.88 -5.65
N LEU A 176 -13.39 29.67 -6.69
CA LEU A 176 -14.65 29.63 -7.45
C LEU A 176 -14.38 29.27 -8.92
#